data_AF-A0A6B2GWY6-F1
#
_entry.id   AF-A0A6B2GWY6-F1
#
_cell.length_a   1.000
_cell.length_b   1.000
_cell.length_c   1.000
_cell.angle_alpha   90.00
_cell.angle_beta   90.00
_cell.angle_gamma   90.00
#
_symmetry.space_group_name_H-M   'P 1'
#
loop_
_entity.id
_entity.type
_entity.pdbx_description
1 polymer ?
#
loop_
_entity_poly.entity_id
_entity_poly.type
_entity_poly.pdbx_seq_one_letter_code
_entity_poly.pdbx_strand_id
1 'polypeptide(L)'
;MSQLFFRQTTVYEEFQTPLSLFELHQQIREELEISFPDSYWVVAEIAQITPDRRKGHCYVTLVDKGDDARNVVAQARATIWSARFSMLSRFFEDKTGQPLKAGLKILFQATVRFHELYGLSLDIQNIDPNYTIGDLARQRQETLKRLEAEGLLTANKELELEEVPQRLAVISSATAAGYQDFIHQLQNNAYGYSFHTTLFPATVQGNDAPASVNKAMALIANYKERFDAIVIIRGGGSQTDLSCFDDYSIAASIGNAPLPVLTGIGHERDESIADLVAHTRLKTPTAVATFLIERFRSFEEYTEGLYDSIRMFTAQQLNLTEDKLERVRLRISNTTKDFLQEGRDLLETLSRGLLVKPKAFLDSQKHTVSDLERDISACTKDRMHQRERYLSELAVCVEGKAQRYLHMKEHELNTLSHCVETEVKENIKLKEISFTKQSNKLAFATARKLQTDEHRLKLIEASIKANNPEKLLLRGYTLTLVNGRIIKSIAQVQDGDVVETRMKDGTIHSIIVNKEANDTL
;
A
#
# COMPACT_ATOMS: atom_id res chain seq x y z
N MET A 1 52.13 70.59 118.48
CA MET A 1 52.23 72.05 118.67
C MET A 1 53.09 72.65 117.57
N SER A 2 52.91 73.95 117.32
CA SER A 2 53.73 74.87 116.51
C SER A 2 53.65 74.79 114.97
N GLN A 3 52.64 75.50 114.46
CA GLN A 3 52.70 76.67 113.57
C GLN A 3 53.28 76.51 112.15
N LEU A 4 52.33 76.49 111.20
CA LEU A 4 52.50 76.88 109.80
C LEU A 4 52.94 78.35 109.69
N PHE A 5 53.95 78.61 108.86
CA PHE A 5 54.21 79.92 108.27
C PHE A 5 53.60 79.97 106.87
N PHE A 6 52.55 80.77 106.71
CA PHE A 6 51.99 81.17 105.42
C PHE A 6 52.94 82.17 104.75
N ARG A 7 53.44 81.87 103.55
CA ARG A 7 53.90 82.90 102.60
C ARG A 7 52.70 83.36 101.80
N GLN A 8 52.39 84.65 101.91
CA GLN A 8 51.40 85.35 101.08
C GLN A 8 51.85 85.29 99.62
N THR A 9 51.01 84.69 98.77
CA THR A 9 51.03 84.92 97.32
C THR A 9 49.94 85.94 97.06
N THR A 10 50.35 87.17 96.80
CA THR A 10 49.47 88.27 96.39
C THR A 10 48.90 87.93 95.01
N VAL A 11 47.62 87.57 94.97
CA VAL A 11 46.85 87.46 93.73
C VAL A 11 46.44 88.88 93.35
N TYR A 12 47.00 89.41 92.27
CA TYR A 12 46.42 90.56 91.57
C TYR A 12 45.22 90.04 90.78
N GLU A 13 44.01 90.24 91.29
CA GLU A 13 42.78 90.15 90.49
C GLU A 13 42.71 91.41 89.61
N GLU A 14 43.08 91.29 88.34
CA GLU A 14 42.75 92.30 87.33
C GLU A 14 41.22 92.34 87.16
N PHE A 15 40.59 93.36 87.73
CA PHE A 15 39.22 93.72 87.39
C PHE A 15 39.19 94.13 85.91
N GLN A 16 38.80 93.21 85.03
CA GLN A 16 38.47 93.55 83.64
C GLN A 16 37.33 94.58 83.65
N THR A 17 37.58 95.78 83.13
CA THR A 17 36.55 96.77 82.87
C THR A 17 35.48 96.16 81.95
N PRO A 18 34.18 96.30 82.24
CA PRO A 18 33.13 95.73 81.42
C PRO A 18 33.14 96.37 80.02
N LEU A 19 33.29 95.55 78.99
CA LEU A 19 33.22 95.95 77.58
C LEU A 19 31.76 96.17 77.18
N SER A 20 31.51 97.20 76.37
CA SER A 20 30.24 97.32 75.66
C SER A 20 30.12 96.25 74.56
N LEU A 21 28.90 95.90 74.18
CA LEU A 21 28.65 94.93 73.09
C LEU A 21 29.32 95.35 71.77
N PHE A 22 29.39 96.66 71.51
CA PHE A 22 30.07 97.21 70.34
C PHE A 22 31.59 97.02 70.42
N GLU A 23 32.22 97.34 71.56
CA GLU A 23 33.66 97.15 71.76
C GLU A 23 34.05 95.67 71.67
N LEU A 24 33.22 94.77 72.22
CA LEU A 24 33.43 93.32 72.10
C LEU A 24 33.36 92.87 70.63
N HIS A 25 32.34 93.29 69.89
CA HIS A 25 32.21 92.96 68.46
C HIS A 25 33.33 93.57 67.61
N GLN A 26 33.82 94.76 67.96
CA GLN A 26 34.95 95.39 67.31
C GLN A 26 36.24 94.57 67.53
N GLN A 27 36.52 94.15 68.77
CA GLN A 27 37.67 93.28 69.07
C GLN A 27 37.59 91.96 68.32
N ILE A 28 36.40 91.34 68.24
CA ILE A 28 36.20 90.10 67.48
C ILE A 28 36.50 90.32 65.99
N ARG A 29 36.05 91.44 65.40
CA ARG A 29 36.36 91.76 64.01
C ARG A 29 37.85 91.93 63.79
N GLU A 30 38.51 92.73 64.61
CA GLU A 30 39.95 93.01 64.48
C GLU A 30 40.77 91.72 64.59
N GLU A 31 40.47 90.86 65.56
CA GLU A 31 41.15 89.57 65.73
C GLU A 31 40.90 88.62 64.54
N LEU A 32 39.67 88.59 64.01
CA LEU A 32 39.34 87.79 62.82
C LEU A 32 40.01 88.31 61.55
N GLU A 33 40.11 89.63 61.36
CA GLU A 33 40.80 90.22 60.21
C GLU A 33 42.31 89.95 60.24
N ILE A 34 42.91 89.92 61.44
CA ILE A 34 44.32 89.57 61.62
C ILE A 34 44.54 88.07 61.40
N SER A 35 43.66 87.22 61.94
CA SER A 35 43.81 85.76 61.90
C SER A 35 43.47 85.16 60.53
N PHE A 36 42.58 85.80 59.76
CA PHE A 36 42.12 85.33 58.45
C PHE A 36 42.27 86.42 57.37
N PRO A 37 43.52 86.83 57.02
CA PRO A 37 43.77 87.93 56.09
C PRO A 37 43.52 87.55 54.63
N ASP A 38 43.59 86.26 54.31
CA ASP A 38 43.50 85.74 52.96
C ASP A 38 42.08 85.25 52.60
N SER A 39 41.93 84.84 51.35
CA SER A 39 40.76 84.12 50.88
C SER A 39 41.01 82.61 50.93
N TYR A 40 39.99 81.84 51.33
CA TYR A 40 40.11 80.41 51.54
C TYR A 40 39.14 79.64 50.63
N TRP A 41 39.61 78.51 50.12
CA TRP A 41 38.77 77.55 49.40
C TRP A 41 38.05 76.66 50.40
N VAL A 42 36.72 76.67 50.35
CA VAL A 42 35.83 75.97 51.27
C VAL A 42 34.84 75.15 50.46
N VAL A 43 34.53 73.95 50.95
CA VAL A 43 33.49 73.09 50.40
C VAL A 43 32.26 73.19 51.31
N ALA A 44 31.10 73.51 50.73
CA ALA A 44 29.83 73.47 51.45
C ALA A 44 28.66 73.22 50.50
N GLU A 45 27.52 72.80 51.04
CA GLU A 45 26.26 72.70 50.32
C GLU A 45 25.45 73.99 50.48
N ILE A 46 24.83 74.46 49.40
CA ILE A 46 23.91 75.60 49.45
C ILE A 46 22.59 75.14 50.08
N ALA A 47 22.32 75.51 51.33
CA ALA A 47 21.02 75.24 51.96
C ALA A 47 19.92 76.15 51.41
N GLN A 48 20.24 77.43 51.23
CA GLN A 48 19.30 78.43 50.73
C GLN A 48 20.03 79.51 49.95
N ILE A 49 19.44 79.95 48.84
CA ILE A 49 19.94 81.05 48.04
C ILE A 49 18.83 82.09 47.86
N THR A 50 19.11 83.34 48.23
CA THR A 50 18.16 84.45 48.16
C THR A 50 18.79 85.63 47.41
N PRO A 51 18.49 85.78 46.11
CA PRO A 51 18.93 86.93 45.34
C PRO A 51 18.13 88.18 45.74
N ASP A 52 18.81 89.24 46.16
CA ASP A 52 18.22 90.54 46.45
C ASP A 52 17.91 91.27 45.14
N ARG A 53 16.62 91.34 44.81
CA ARG A 53 16.10 91.97 43.59
C ARG A 53 16.32 93.49 43.52
N ARG A 54 16.66 94.16 44.63
CA ARG A 54 16.84 95.62 44.69
C ARG A 54 18.30 96.05 44.56
N LYS A 55 19.22 95.35 45.23
CA LYS A 55 20.66 95.68 45.24
C LYS A 55 21.53 94.76 44.40
N GLY A 56 20.96 93.64 43.91
CA GLY A 56 21.64 92.66 43.07
C GLY A 56 22.65 91.77 43.81
N HIS A 57 22.70 91.83 45.15
CA HIS A 57 23.52 90.92 45.96
C HIS A 57 22.81 89.56 46.11
N CYS A 58 23.56 88.50 46.31
CA CYS A 58 23.00 87.18 46.59
C CYS A 58 23.39 86.73 48.00
N TYR A 59 22.40 86.51 48.86
CA TYR A 59 22.62 85.96 50.19
C TYR A 59 22.46 84.45 50.14
N VAL A 60 23.46 83.74 50.63
CA VAL A 60 23.56 82.28 50.59
C VAL A 60 23.70 81.77 52.02
N THR A 61 22.94 80.74 52.36
CA THR A 61 23.17 79.96 53.58
C THR A 61 23.88 78.68 53.17
N LEU A 62 25.07 78.47 53.73
CA LEU A 62 25.91 77.32 53.47
C LEU A 62 25.85 76.38 54.65
N VAL A 63 25.78 75.08 54.36
CA VAL A 63 25.81 74.02 55.37
C VAL A 63 26.84 72.96 54.99
N ASP A 64 27.49 72.39 55.99
CA ASP A 64 28.28 71.18 55.86
C ASP A 64 27.56 70.07 56.62
N LYS A 65 27.26 68.96 55.94
CA LYS A 65 26.58 67.80 56.50
C LYS A 65 27.54 66.67 56.88
N GLY A 66 28.84 66.81 56.62
CA GLY A 66 29.81 65.72 56.82
C GLY A 66 29.44 64.45 56.03
N ASP A 67 29.83 63.28 56.55
CA ASP A 67 29.54 61.98 55.92
C ASP A 67 28.10 61.47 56.17
N ASP A 68 27.38 62.04 57.14
CA ASP A 68 26.01 61.65 57.48
C ASP A 68 25.02 62.76 57.11
N ALA A 69 24.31 62.55 56.00
CA ALA A 69 23.44 63.55 55.36
C ALA A 69 22.31 64.12 56.25
N ARG A 70 22.07 63.55 57.44
CA ARG A 70 21.04 64.01 58.38
C ARG A 70 21.52 65.06 59.39
N ASN A 71 22.83 65.19 59.64
CA ASN A 71 23.35 66.08 60.67
C ASN A 71 24.14 67.24 60.05
N VAL A 72 23.69 68.48 60.27
CA VAL A 72 24.45 69.67 59.89
C VAL A 72 25.57 69.88 60.91
N VAL A 73 26.82 69.72 60.47
CA VAL A 73 28.04 69.88 61.26
C VAL A 73 28.41 71.36 61.39
N ALA A 74 28.22 72.13 60.32
CA ALA A 74 28.51 73.56 60.30
C ALA A 74 27.51 74.33 59.44
N GLN A 75 27.22 75.57 59.82
CA GLN A 75 26.39 76.49 59.04
C GLN A 75 27.02 77.89 59.04
N ALA A 76 27.05 78.52 57.87
CA ALA A 76 27.55 79.88 57.71
C ALA A 76 26.65 80.69 56.77
N ARG A 77 26.54 82.00 57.04
CA ARG A 77 25.96 82.96 56.09
C ARG A 77 27.05 83.41 55.13
N ALA A 78 26.70 83.58 53.88
CA ALA A 78 27.60 84.05 52.86
C ALA A 78 26.93 85.06 51.93
N THR A 79 27.71 85.99 51.39
CA THR A 79 27.23 87.03 50.49
C THR A 79 28.05 87.00 49.19
N ILE A 80 27.36 86.97 48.06
CA ILE A 80 27.95 87.21 46.74
C ILE A 80 27.54 88.63 46.33
N TRP A 81 28.51 89.55 46.30
CA TRP A 81 28.28 90.94 45.91
C TRP A 81 27.87 91.06 44.43
N SER A 82 27.10 92.09 44.09
CA SER A 82 26.36 92.18 42.82
C SER A 82 27.26 92.14 41.57
N ALA A 83 28.41 92.82 41.63
CA ALA A 83 29.39 92.82 40.55
C ALA A 83 29.91 91.41 40.23
N ARG A 84 30.04 90.55 41.25
CA ARG A 84 30.52 89.17 41.09
C ARG A 84 29.40 88.19 40.83
N PHE A 85 28.23 88.36 41.45
CA PHE A 85 27.12 87.43 41.31
C PHE A 85 26.71 87.25 39.85
N SER A 86 26.52 88.34 39.10
CA SER A 86 26.14 88.29 37.69
C SER A 86 27.17 87.57 36.79
N MET A 87 28.45 87.68 37.12
CA MET A 87 29.53 87.02 36.37
C MET A 87 29.63 85.53 36.74
N LEU A 88 29.64 85.24 38.05
CA LEU A 88 29.77 83.88 38.58
C LEU A 88 28.55 83.03 38.25
N SER A 89 27.33 83.56 38.37
CA SER A 89 26.11 82.80 38.06
C SER A 89 26.10 82.37 36.60
N ARG A 90 26.46 83.27 35.68
CA ARG A 90 26.52 82.99 34.25
C ARG A 90 27.63 82.02 33.89
N PHE A 91 28.84 82.24 34.42
CA PHE A 91 29.96 81.33 34.21
C PHE A 91 29.68 79.92 34.75
N PHE A 92 29.05 79.83 35.92
CA PHE A 92 28.66 78.56 36.52
C PHE A 92 27.58 77.85 35.69
N GLU A 93 26.56 78.57 35.22
CA GLU A 93 25.50 78.02 34.38
C GLU A 93 26.03 77.57 33.01
N ASP A 94 26.89 78.36 32.36
CA ASP A 94 27.52 78.01 31.08
C ASP A 94 28.39 76.74 31.18
N LYS A 95 28.99 76.47 32.36
CA LYS A 95 29.87 75.32 32.57
C LYS A 95 29.16 74.08 33.13
N THR A 96 28.22 74.25 34.04
CA THR A 96 27.49 73.14 34.69
C THR A 96 26.16 72.81 34.03
N GLY A 97 25.66 73.67 33.14
CA GLY A 97 24.33 73.55 32.54
C GLY A 97 23.18 73.88 33.48
N GLN A 98 23.46 74.30 34.73
CA GLN A 98 22.43 74.67 35.70
C GLN A 98 22.79 75.90 36.55
N PRO A 99 21.79 76.69 36.98
CA PRO A 99 22.03 77.84 37.84
C PRO A 99 22.42 77.39 39.26
N LEU A 100 23.05 78.30 40.00
CA LEU A 100 23.26 78.13 41.44
C LEU A 100 21.91 78.02 42.14
N LYS A 101 21.63 76.85 42.70
CA LYS A 101 20.39 76.53 43.42
C LYS A 101 20.69 75.84 44.75
N ALA A 102 19.69 75.78 45.61
CA ALA A 102 19.79 75.01 46.85
C ALA A 102 20.01 73.52 46.55
N GLY A 103 20.80 72.86 47.40
CA GLY A 103 21.18 71.44 47.28
C GLY A 103 22.50 71.19 46.55
N LEU A 104 23.11 72.20 45.92
CA LEU A 104 24.40 72.03 45.25
C LEU A 104 25.57 72.08 46.25
N LYS A 105 26.44 71.08 46.18
CA LYS A 105 27.73 71.08 46.86
C LYS A 105 28.75 71.83 46.00
N ILE A 106 29.25 72.94 46.52
CA ILE A 106 30.15 73.84 45.79
C ILE A 106 31.50 73.96 46.49
N LEU A 107 32.56 74.06 45.69
CA LEU A 107 33.87 74.52 46.12
C LEU A 107 33.97 76.01 45.80
N PHE A 108 34.11 76.84 46.81
CA PHE A 108 34.09 78.29 46.66
C PHE A 108 35.22 78.95 47.42
N GLN A 109 35.70 80.07 46.89
CA GLN A 109 36.72 80.91 47.51
C GLN A 109 36.01 82.03 48.26
N ALA A 110 36.25 82.15 49.57
CA ALA A 110 35.64 83.21 50.38
C ALA A 110 36.61 83.86 51.35
N THR A 111 36.35 85.13 51.66
CA THR A 111 36.99 85.88 52.74
C THR A 111 36.08 85.96 53.95
N VAL A 112 36.64 85.80 55.15
CA VAL A 112 35.90 85.90 56.40
C VAL A 112 35.62 87.37 56.69
N ARG A 113 34.37 87.71 57.00
CA ARG A 113 33.98 89.05 57.47
C ARG A 113 33.13 88.95 58.72
N PHE A 114 33.34 89.89 59.64
CA PHE A 114 32.50 90.03 60.83
C PHE A 114 31.88 91.43 60.85
N HIS A 115 30.56 91.49 60.94
CA HIS A 115 29.82 92.75 61.04
C HIS A 115 29.15 92.85 62.42
N GLU A 116 29.25 94.00 63.06
CA GLU A 116 28.81 94.21 64.44
C GLU A 116 27.30 93.97 64.65
N LEU A 117 26.49 94.17 63.60
CA LEU A 117 25.03 93.93 63.63
C LEU A 117 24.60 92.53 63.14
N TYR A 118 25.37 91.89 62.26
CA TYR A 118 24.93 90.69 61.53
C TYR A 118 25.74 89.43 61.87
N GLY A 119 26.87 89.60 62.57
CA GLY A 119 27.79 88.55 62.95
C GLY A 119 28.73 88.14 61.82
N LEU A 120 29.19 86.89 61.90
CA LEU A 120 30.09 86.25 60.93
C LEU A 120 29.39 86.03 59.58
N SER A 121 30.07 86.41 58.50
CA SER A 121 29.65 86.18 57.13
C SER A 121 30.85 85.85 56.26
N LEU A 122 30.63 85.06 55.21
CA LEU A 122 31.63 84.74 54.20
C LEU A 122 31.36 85.55 52.93
N ASP A 123 32.35 86.28 52.44
CA ASP A 123 32.25 86.98 51.17
C ASP A 123 32.77 86.07 50.06
N ILE A 124 31.86 85.51 49.27
CA ILE A 124 32.21 84.58 48.17
C ILE A 124 32.79 85.39 47.02
N GLN A 125 34.02 85.05 46.64
CA GLN A 125 34.78 85.68 45.57
C GLN A 125 34.78 84.86 44.29
N ASN A 126 34.82 83.54 44.39
CA ASN A 126 34.86 82.63 43.24
C ASN A 126 34.20 81.28 43.58
N ILE A 127 33.75 80.54 42.58
CA ILE A 127 33.16 79.19 42.70
C ILE A 127 33.78 78.34 41.60
N ASP A 128 34.32 77.16 41.94
CA ASP A 128 34.85 76.20 40.96
C ASP A 128 33.71 75.28 40.45
N PRO A 129 33.30 75.42 39.17
CA PRO A 129 32.27 74.57 38.58
C PRO A 129 32.71 73.11 38.46
N ASN A 130 34.01 72.84 38.29
CA ASN A 130 34.52 71.49 38.04
C ASN A 130 34.31 70.57 39.24
N TYR A 131 34.43 71.11 40.46
CA TYR A 131 34.15 70.36 41.68
C TYR A 131 32.67 69.91 41.71
N THR A 132 31.75 70.80 41.36
CA THR A 132 30.32 70.48 41.36
C THR A 132 30.00 69.41 40.32
N ILE A 133 30.58 69.50 39.12
CA ILE A 133 30.44 68.49 38.06
C ILE A 133 30.98 67.13 38.53
N GLY A 134 32.16 67.13 39.16
CA GLY A 134 32.77 65.92 39.71
C GLY A 134 31.93 65.27 40.81
N ASP A 135 31.36 66.05 41.73
CA ASP A 135 30.50 65.52 42.79
C ASP A 135 29.19 64.97 42.23
N LEU A 136 28.55 65.66 41.28
CA LEU A 136 27.35 65.16 40.59
C LEU A 136 27.63 63.85 39.84
N ALA A 137 28.75 63.77 39.12
CA ALA A 137 29.16 62.55 38.43
C ALA A 137 29.42 61.39 39.41
N ARG A 138 30.05 61.68 40.56
CA ARG A 138 30.27 60.70 41.64
C ARG A 138 28.94 60.20 42.22
N GLN A 139 28.03 61.11 42.58
CA GLN A 139 26.70 60.76 43.10
C GLN A 139 25.92 59.89 42.11
N ARG A 140 25.95 60.25 40.82
CA ARG A 140 25.36 59.44 39.75
C ARG A 140 25.94 58.03 39.69
N GLN A 141 27.25 57.89 39.76
CA GLN A 141 27.92 56.59 39.75
C GLN A 141 27.59 55.76 41.01
N GLU A 142 27.48 56.39 42.18
CA GLU A 142 27.07 55.75 43.42
C GLU A 142 25.63 55.23 43.34
N THR A 143 24.71 56.02 42.81
CA THR A 143 23.32 55.61 42.56
C THR A 143 23.26 54.42 41.61
N LEU A 144 24.00 54.45 40.49
CA LEU A 144 24.04 53.34 39.54
C LEU A 144 24.60 52.05 40.16
N LYS A 145 25.72 52.14 40.90
CA LYS A 145 26.30 50.99 41.61
C LYS A 145 25.32 50.40 42.63
N ARG A 146 24.57 51.26 43.33
CA ARG A 146 23.56 50.80 44.28
C ARG A 146 22.41 50.08 43.58
N LEU A 147 21.88 50.64 42.49
CA LEU A 147 20.81 50.01 41.70
C LEU A 147 21.26 48.68 41.10
N GLU A 148 22.50 48.58 40.64
CA GLU A 148 23.10 47.34 40.13
C GLU A 148 23.24 46.29 41.24
N ALA A 149 23.74 46.68 42.43
CA ALA A 149 23.85 45.78 43.58
C ALA A 149 22.49 45.25 44.07
N GLU A 150 21.43 46.06 43.95
CA GLU A 150 20.05 45.68 44.26
C GLU A 150 19.34 44.94 43.11
N GLY A 151 19.99 44.78 41.94
CA GLY A 151 19.41 44.12 40.77
C GLY A 151 18.31 44.92 40.07
N LEU A 152 18.12 46.19 40.42
CA LEU A 152 17.02 47.03 39.92
C LEU A 152 17.28 47.62 38.55
N LEU A 153 18.54 47.64 38.10
CA LEU A 153 18.95 48.28 36.85
C LEU A 153 18.38 47.59 35.59
N THR A 154 18.15 46.28 35.64
CA THR A 154 17.56 45.51 34.54
C THR A 154 16.16 44.97 34.83
N ALA A 155 15.74 44.94 36.10
CA ALA A 155 14.47 44.32 36.52
C ALA A 155 13.25 44.77 35.70
N ASN A 156 13.10 46.07 35.43
CA ASN A 156 11.97 46.56 34.64
C ASN A 156 12.11 46.28 33.13
N LYS A 157 13.33 46.18 32.60
CA LYS A 157 13.62 45.86 31.20
C LYS A 157 13.30 44.42 30.83
N GLU A 158 13.32 43.54 31.83
CA GLU A 158 13.01 42.12 31.66
C GLU A 158 11.50 41.85 31.67
N LEU A 159 10.67 42.84 32.02
CA LEU A 159 9.21 42.70 31.91
C LEU A 159 8.80 42.67 30.44
N GLU A 160 7.90 41.76 30.09
CA GLU A 160 7.31 41.76 28.76
C GLU A 160 6.32 42.93 28.63
N LEU A 161 6.48 43.72 27.57
CA LEU A 161 5.48 44.70 27.15
C LEU A 161 4.54 44.04 26.15
N GLU A 162 3.24 44.10 26.40
CA GLU A 162 2.24 43.59 25.47
C GLU A 162 2.42 44.21 24.08
N GLU A 163 2.12 43.45 23.03
CA GLU A 163 2.20 43.93 21.63
C GLU A 163 1.23 45.10 21.38
N VAL A 164 0.10 45.10 22.08
CA VAL A 164 -1.00 46.07 21.91
C VAL A 164 -1.43 46.62 23.28
N PRO A 165 -0.59 47.46 23.94
CA PRO A 165 -0.91 48.03 25.25
C PRO A 165 -1.99 49.10 25.10
N GLN A 166 -3.20 48.83 25.59
CA GLN A 166 -4.36 49.72 25.43
C GLN A 166 -4.59 50.61 26.65
N ARG A 167 -4.20 50.16 27.85
CA ARG A 167 -4.51 50.81 29.12
C ARG A 167 -3.23 51.39 29.73
N LEU A 168 -3.07 52.70 29.66
CA LEU A 168 -1.83 53.39 30.01
C LEU A 168 -2.01 54.21 31.29
N ALA A 169 -1.16 53.96 32.28
CA ALA A 169 -1.04 54.82 33.46
C ALA A 169 -0.01 55.92 33.19
N VAL A 170 -0.44 57.17 33.10
CA VAL A 170 0.43 58.29 32.72
C VAL A 170 0.80 59.11 33.95
N ILE A 171 2.09 59.22 34.26
CA ILE A 171 2.61 60.09 35.32
C ILE A 171 3.12 61.38 34.69
N SER A 172 2.44 62.48 34.95
CA SER A 172 2.85 63.82 34.51
C SER A 172 2.13 64.91 35.31
N SER A 173 2.49 66.17 35.08
CA SER A 173 1.68 67.30 35.58
C SER A 173 0.44 67.47 34.71
N ALA A 174 -0.73 67.71 35.32
CA ALA A 174 -1.99 67.92 34.60
C ALA A 174 -1.94 69.14 33.64
N THR A 175 -1.08 70.12 33.93
CA THR A 175 -0.88 71.33 33.13
C THR A 175 0.34 71.25 32.21
N ALA A 176 1.01 70.10 32.11
CA ALA A 176 2.19 69.94 31.27
C ALA A 176 1.83 69.97 29.78
N ALA A 177 2.54 70.79 29.00
CA ALA A 177 2.42 70.78 27.53
C ALA A 177 2.71 69.38 26.95
N GLY A 178 3.75 68.71 27.46
CA GLY A 178 4.13 67.37 27.01
C GLY A 178 3.05 66.30 27.24
N TYR A 179 2.20 66.46 28.27
CA TYR A 179 1.05 65.58 28.48
C TYR A 179 -0.03 65.84 27.43
N GLN A 180 -0.34 67.11 27.14
CA GLN A 180 -1.34 67.46 26.12
C GLN A 180 -0.90 66.99 24.74
N ASP A 181 0.39 67.15 24.38
CA ASP A 181 0.94 66.68 23.11
C ASP A 181 0.86 65.15 22.98
N PHE A 182 1.20 64.42 24.06
CA PHE A 182 1.10 62.97 24.12
C PHE A 182 -0.34 62.48 23.90
N ILE A 183 -1.31 63.05 24.63
CA ILE A 183 -2.73 62.70 24.49
C ILE A 183 -3.25 63.04 23.10
N HIS A 184 -2.92 64.22 22.57
CA HIS A 184 -3.34 64.65 21.23
C HIS A 184 -2.82 63.70 20.15
N GLN A 185 -1.57 63.24 20.24
CA GLN A 185 -1.02 62.27 19.29
C GLN A 185 -1.70 60.90 19.38
N LEU A 186 -1.98 60.41 20.59
CA LEU A 186 -2.72 59.15 20.75
C LEU A 186 -4.16 59.24 20.23
N GLN A 187 -4.84 60.37 20.41
CA GLN A 187 -6.23 60.54 19.97
C GLN A 187 -6.36 60.82 18.46
N ASN A 188 -5.42 61.55 17.87
CA ASN A 188 -5.44 61.95 16.46
C ASN A 188 -4.49 61.12 15.60
N ASN A 189 -4.25 59.86 15.96
CA ASN A 189 -3.43 58.96 15.16
C ASN A 189 -4.15 58.61 13.84
N ALA A 190 -3.41 58.54 12.74
CA ALA A 190 -3.97 58.34 11.39
C ALA A 190 -4.61 56.96 11.18
N TYR A 191 -4.31 55.99 12.05
CA TYR A 191 -4.74 54.60 11.94
C TYR A 191 -6.04 54.31 12.71
N GLY A 192 -6.52 55.25 13.54
CA GLY A 192 -7.74 55.09 14.32
C GLY A 192 -7.62 54.17 15.54
N TYR A 193 -6.41 53.92 16.03
CA TYR A 193 -6.17 53.11 17.23
C TYR A 193 -6.69 53.80 18.50
N SER A 194 -7.26 53.03 19.42
CA SER A 194 -7.84 53.54 20.67
C SER A 194 -6.95 53.22 21.88
N PHE A 195 -6.66 54.24 22.69
CA PHE A 195 -5.89 54.14 23.92
C PHE A 195 -6.69 54.69 25.11
N HIS A 196 -6.75 53.93 26.20
CA HIS A 196 -7.32 54.34 27.47
C HIS A 196 -6.22 54.83 28.39
N THR A 197 -6.11 56.15 28.54
CA THR A 197 -5.12 56.79 29.41
C THR A 197 -5.73 57.20 30.74
N THR A 198 -5.01 57.00 31.83
CA THR A 198 -5.37 57.54 33.15
C THR A 198 -4.20 58.36 33.69
N LEU A 199 -4.44 59.65 33.94
CA LEU A 199 -3.44 60.56 34.48
C LEU A 199 -3.31 60.38 36.00
N PHE A 200 -2.08 60.14 36.45
CA PHE A 200 -1.65 60.21 37.84
C PHE A 200 -0.85 61.51 38.01
N PRO A 201 -1.49 62.58 38.53
CA PRO A 201 -0.86 63.90 38.58
C PRO A 201 0.34 63.87 39.53
N ALA A 202 1.51 64.23 39.02
CA ALA A 202 2.74 64.34 39.80
C ALA A 202 3.54 65.59 39.40
N THR A 203 4.24 66.18 40.38
CA THR A 203 5.27 67.18 40.11
C THR A 203 6.44 66.50 39.41
N VAL A 204 6.74 66.91 38.19
CA VAL A 204 7.83 66.36 37.34
C VAL A 204 9.03 67.32 37.25
N GLN A 205 9.11 68.26 38.20
CA GLN A 205 10.18 69.25 38.31
C GLN A 205 10.31 69.74 39.77
N GLY A 206 11.51 70.18 40.14
CA GLY A 206 11.82 70.68 41.48
C GLY A 206 12.07 69.59 42.53
N ASN A 207 12.32 70.02 43.76
CA ASN A 207 12.75 69.14 44.86
C ASN A 207 11.64 68.20 45.36
N ASP A 208 10.37 68.54 45.14
CA ASP A 208 9.22 67.71 45.54
C ASP A 208 8.91 66.60 44.51
N ALA A 209 9.57 66.61 43.35
CA ALA A 209 9.29 65.67 42.26
C ALA A 209 9.49 64.20 42.65
N PRO A 210 10.60 63.78 43.31
CA PRO A 210 10.78 62.38 43.69
C PRO A 210 9.67 61.85 44.60
N ALA A 211 9.27 62.61 45.62
CA ALA A 211 8.19 62.23 46.53
C ALA A 211 6.84 62.11 45.79
N SER A 212 6.55 63.03 44.88
CA SER A 212 5.30 63.03 44.12
C SER A 212 5.21 61.88 43.11
N VAL A 213 6.31 61.58 42.40
CA VAL A 213 6.37 60.49 41.43
C VAL A 213 6.27 59.14 42.14
N ASN A 214 6.98 58.94 43.25
CA ASN A 214 6.90 57.70 44.02
C ASN A 214 5.48 57.46 44.57
N LYS A 215 4.77 58.51 44.99
CA LYS A 215 3.37 58.42 45.40
C LYS A 215 2.47 57.97 44.24
N ALA A 216 2.67 58.51 43.04
CA ALA A 216 1.94 58.09 41.84
C ALA A 216 2.24 56.62 41.49
N MET A 217 3.50 56.21 41.51
CA MET A 217 3.93 54.82 41.28
C MET A 217 3.27 53.85 42.27
N ALA A 218 3.26 54.20 43.56
CA ALA A 218 2.62 53.39 44.59
C ALA A 218 1.09 53.26 44.38
N LEU A 219 0.43 54.33 43.92
CA LEU A 219 -1.00 54.27 43.58
C LEU A 219 -1.26 53.37 42.38
N ILE A 220 -0.42 53.41 41.36
CA ILE A 220 -0.53 52.56 40.18
C ILE A 220 -0.35 51.09 40.56
N ALA A 221 0.64 50.79 41.41
CA ALA A 221 0.91 49.42 41.87
C ALA A 221 -0.31 48.78 42.55
N ASN A 222 -1.12 49.55 43.30
CA ASN A 222 -2.36 49.07 43.92
C ASN A 222 -3.45 48.68 42.92
N TYR A 223 -3.37 49.18 41.68
CA TYR A 223 -4.36 48.94 40.63
C TYR A 223 -3.72 48.37 39.36
N LYS A 224 -2.64 47.60 39.50
CA LYS A 224 -1.85 47.09 38.38
C LYS A 224 -2.66 46.37 37.30
N GLU A 225 -3.72 45.64 37.69
CA GLU A 225 -4.56 44.86 36.75
C GLU A 225 -5.36 45.75 35.77
N ARG A 226 -5.45 47.06 36.03
CA ARG A 226 -6.15 48.01 35.17
C ARG A 226 -5.26 48.63 34.09
N PHE A 227 -3.97 48.36 34.10
CA PHE A 227 -3.00 48.98 33.21
C PHE A 227 -2.08 47.94 32.60
N ASP A 228 -1.64 48.20 31.38
CA ASP A 228 -0.70 47.36 30.63
C ASP A 228 0.72 47.96 30.73
N ALA A 229 0.83 49.29 30.74
CA ALA A 229 2.10 49.99 30.86
C ALA A 229 2.00 51.28 31.68
N ILE A 230 3.13 51.70 32.25
CA ILE A 230 3.30 52.99 32.94
C ILE A 230 4.09 53.92 32.02
N VAL A 231 3.62 55.15 31.84
CA VAL A 231 4.25 56.16 31.01
C VAL A 231 4.65 57.34 31.88
N ILE A 232 5.95 57.59 32.03
CA ILE A 232 6.48 58.75 32.75
C ILE A 232 6.92 59.79 31.73
N ILE A 233 6.21 60.92 31.67
CA ILE A 233 6.48 61.96 30.68
C ILE A 233 6.62 63.33 31.33
N ARG A 234 7.56 64.10 30.81
CA ARG A 234 7.86 65.46 31.27
C ARG A 234 7.10 66.50 30.44
N GLY A 235 6.73 67.61 31.06
CA GLY A 235 6.25 68.81 30.37
C GLY A 235 7.39 69.71 29.89
N GLY A 236 7.23 70.37 28.74
CA GLY A 236 8.23 71.28 28.17
C GLY A 236 8.78 72.27 29.19
N GLY A 237 10.07 72.16 29.49
CA GLY A 237 10.80 72.96 30.47
C GLY A 237 12.29 73.02 30.13
N SER A 238 13.02 73.94 30.77
CA SER A 238 14.47 74.17 30.57
C SER A 238 15.30 72.92 30.89
N GLN A 239 16.49 72.76 30.28
CA GLN A 239 17.39 71.61 30.51
C GLN A 239 17.69 71.34 32.01
N THR A 240 17.55 72.36 32.85
CA THR A 240 17.88 72.41 34.27
C THR A 240 17.00 71.57 35.21
N ASP A 241 15.84 71.09 34.78
CA ASP A 241 14.92 70.32 35.65
C ASP A 241 15.07 68.79 35.57
N LEU A 242 16.01 68.28 34.76
CA LEU A 242 16.22 66.83 34.58
C LEU A 242 16.83 66.14 35.81
N SER A 243 17.51 66.90 36.68
CA SER A 243 18.21 66.37 37.86
C SER A 243 17.31 65.56 38.81
N CYS A 244 16.00 65.82 38.83
CA CYS A 244 15.08 65.05 39.69
C CYS A 244 14.95 63.58 39.25
N PHE A 245 15.21 63.25 37.98
CA PHE A 245 15.14 61.88 37.45
C PHE A 245 16.44 61.08 37.61
N ASP A 246 17.50 61.71 38.13
CA ASP A 246 18.72 61.04 38.60
C ASP A 246 18.63 60.62 40.08
N ASP A 247 17.48 60.85 40.73
CA ASP A 247 17.25 60.45 42.11
C ASP A 247 17.08 58.93 42.24
N TYR A 248 17.78 58.34 43.22
CA TYR A 248 17.74 56.91 43.50
C TYR A 248 16.31 56.41 43.77
N SER A 249 15.46 57.19 44.44
CA SER A 249 14.12 56.73 44.83
C SER A 249 13.18 56.57 43.63
N ILE A 250 13.29 57.44 42.62
CA ILE A 250 12.54 57.31 41.36
C ILE A 250 13.05 56.09 40.60
N ALA A 251 14.37 55.97 40.44
CA ALA A 251 14.97 54.84 39.73
C ALA A 251 14.62 53.50 40.39
N ALA A 252 14.69 53.41 41.73
CA ALA A 252 14.29 52.22 42.48
C ALA A 252 12.79 51.92 42.34
N SER A 253 11.93 52.94 42.28
CA SER A 253 10.48 52.77 42.05
C SER A 253 10.18 52.25 40.65
N ILE A 254 10.94 52.67 39.63
CA ILE A 254 10.84 52.16 38.26
C ILE A 254 11.31 50.70 38.21
N GLY A 255 12.47 50.39 38.81
CA GLY A 255 13.02 49.04 38.84
C GLY A 255 12.12 48.02 39.53
N ASN A 256 11.40 48.45 40.59
CA ASN A 256 10.44 47.62 41.32
C ASN A 256 9.01 47.69 40.76
N ALA A 257 8.78 48.42 39.67
CA ALA A 257 7.44 48.56 39.11
C ALA A 257 6.93 47.21 38.59
N PRO A 258 5.67 46.83 38.87
CA PRO A 258 5.10 45.56 38.41
C PRO A 258 4.68 45.56 36.93
N LEU A 259 4.82 46.70 36.25
CA LEU A 259 4.43 46.93 34.86
C LEU A 259 5.62 47.55 34.11
N PRO A 260 5.74 47.31 32.80
CA PRO A 260 6.77 47.93 31.97
C PRO A 260 6.62 49.45 32.00
N VAL A 261 7.73 50.15 32.30
CA VAL A 261 7.76 51.61 32.38
C VAL A 261 8.39 52.19 31.12
N LEU A 262 7.66 53.09 30.47
CA LEU A 262 8.08 53.86 29.31
C LEU A 262 8.42 55.28 29.75
N THR A 263 9.62 55.76 29.44
CA THR A 263 10.02 57.14 29.76
C THR A 263 10.03 58.02 28.51
N GLY A 264 9.46 59.22 28.65
CA GLY A 264 9.52 60.30 27.67
C GLY A 264 9.92 61.60 28.34
N ILE A 265 11.01 61.56 29.11
CA ILE A 265 11.43 62.65 30.02
C ILE A 265 12.19 63.77 29.28
N GLY A 266 12.89 63.46 28.19
CA GLY A 266 13.59 64.48 27.38
C GLY A 266 15.10 64.51 27.51
N HIS A 267 15.81 64.54 26.35
CA HIS A 267 17.09 65.22 26.00
C HIS A 267 18.04 64.38 25.10
N GLU A 268 18.75 65.04 24.16
CA GLU A 268 19.69 64.41 23.20
C GLU A 268 21.14 64.23 23.68
N ARG A 269 21.62 64.95 24.72
CA ARG A 269 23.05 64.95 25.11
C ARG A 269 23.41 64.15 26.37
N ASP A 270 22.44 63.73 27.19
CA ASP A 270 22.59 63.15 28.54
C ASP A 270 21.31 62.37 28.89
N GLU A 271 21.51 61.12 29.31
CA GLU A 271 20.47 60.17 29.70
C GLU A 271 20.23 60.27 31.21
N SER A 272 18.98 60.18 31.69
CA SER A 272 18.72 60.15 33.14
C SER A 272 18.89 58.74 33.73
N ILE A 273 19.09 58.62 35.04
CA ILE A 273 19.10 57.29 35.69
C ILE A 273 17.71 56.63 35.55
N ALA A 274 16.62 57.39 35.65
CA ALA A 274 15.28 56.88 35.38
C ALA A 274 15.15 56.24 33.98
N ASP A 275 15.71 56.87 32.95
CA ASP A 275 15.75 56.31 31.59
C ASP A 275 16.57 55.02 31.50
N LEU A 276 17.67 54.94 32.27
CA LEU A 276 18.53 53.76 32.32
C LEU A 276 17.85 52.55 32.98
N VAL A 277 16.92 52.77 33.89
CA VAL A 277 16.22 51.70 34.61
C VAL A 277 14.91 51.31 33.93
N ALA A 278 14.28 52.21 33.19
CA ALA A 278 13.02 51.98 32.50
C ALA A 278 13.09 50.85 31.46
N HIS A 279 11.94 50.20 31.24
CA HIS A 279 11.79 49.18 30.19
C HIS A 279 12.09 49.72 28.79
N THR A 280 11.54 50.89 28.45
CA THR A 280 11.87 51.55 27.18
C THR A 280 12.04 53.04 27.38
N ARG A 281 13.21 53.52 26.97
CA ARG A 281 13.55 54.94 26.93
C ARG A 281 13.18 55.54 25.59
N LEU A 282 12.47 56.67 25.61
CA LEU A 282 12.18 57.47 24.42
C LEU A 282 12.52 58.94 24.64
N LYS A 283 12.89 59.61 23.54
CA LYS A 283 13.46 60.96 23.59
C LYS A 283 12.49 62.01 24.10
N THR A 284 11.20 61.89 23.83
CA THR A 284 10.19 62.92 24.11
C THR A 284 8.84 62.29 24.42
N PRO A 285 7.90 63.02 25.06
CA PRO A 285 6.53 62.54 25.24
C PRO A 285 5.88 62.12 23.91
N THR A 286 6.11 62.89 22.85
CA THR A 286 5.61 62.58 21.51
C THR A 286 6.21 61.29 20.94
N ALA A 287 7.50 61.03 21.17
CA ALA A 287 8.12 59.78 20.75
C ALA A 287 7.49 58.57 21.47
N VAL A 288 7.05 58.73 22.74
CA VAL A 288 6.31 57.68 23.45
C VAL A 288 4.98 57.37 22.77
N ALA A 289 4.21 58.40 22.39
CA ALA A 289 2.96 58.18 21.66
C ALA A 289 3.21 57.50 20.31
N THR A 290 4.19 57.97 19.52
CA THR A 290 4.54 57.37 18.23
C THR A 290 4.95 55.90 18.38
N PHE A 291 5.79 55.57 19.35
CA PHE A 291 6.22 54.19 19.62
C PHE A 291 5.03 53.26 19.91
N LEU A 292 4.08 53.71 20.73
CA LEU A 292 2.87 52.95 21.05
C LEU A 292 1.97 52.74 19.81
N ILE A 293 1.85 53.76 18.96
CA ILE A 293 1.08 53.69 17.70
C ILE A 293 1.76 52.72 16.72
N GLU A 294 3.08 52.78 16.58
CA GLU A 294 3.85 51.90 15.69
C GLU A 294 3.77 50.44 16.12
N ARG A 295 3.76 50.16 17.43
CA ARG A 295 3.50 48.82 17.99
C ARG A 295 2.17 48.25 17.51
N PHE A 296 1.08 49.01 17.66
CA PHE A 296 -0.25 48.59 17.20
C PHE A 296 -0.24 48.33 15.69
N ARG A 297 0.42 49.20 14.91
CA ARG A 297 0.54 49.05 13.47
C ARG A 297 1.31 47.80 13.06
N SER A 298 2.45 47.53 13.70
CA SER A 298 3.22 46.32 13.42
C SER A 298 2.41 45.05 13.73
N PHE A 299 1.61 45.08 14.80
CA PHE A 299 0.71 43.97 15.12
C PHE A 299 -0.43 43.81 14.10
N GLU A 300 -1.02 44.90 13.63
CA GLU A 300 -2.01 44.91 12.55
C GLU A 300 -1.43 44.32 11.25
N GLU A 301 -0.28 44.84 10.79
CA GLU A 301 0.42 44.36 9.59
C GLU A 301 0.77 42.87 9.68
N TYR A 302 1.20 42.40 10.86
CA TYR A 302 1.44 40.98 11.12
C TYR A 302 0.16 40.14 11.01
N THR A 303 -0.94 40.63 11.59
CA THR A 303 -2.24 39.95 11.56
C THR A 303 -2.81 39.88 10.15
N GLU A 304 -2.70 40.95 9.37
CA GLU A 304 -3.07 40.96 7.94
C GLU A 304 -2.24 39.96 7.13
N GLY A 305 -0.92 39.90 7.37
CA GLY A 305 -0.03 38.94 6.72
C GLY A 305 -0.41 37.48 7.03
N LEU A 306 -0.81 37.18 8.27
CA LEU A 306 -1.33 35.87 8.64
C LEU A 306 -2.66 35.55 7.94
N TYR A 307 -3.56 36.52 7.86
CA TYR A 307 -4.84 36.36 7.16
C TYR A 307 -4.63 36.04 5.68
N ASP A 308 -3.76 36.79 4.99
CA ASP A 308 -3.43 36.53 3.59
C ASP A 308 -2.76 35.17 3.39
N SER A 309 -1.91 34.75 4.33
CA SER A 309 -1.27 33.42 4.31
C SER A 309 -2.30 32.29 4.43
N ILE A 310 -3.26 32.43 5.35
CA ILE A 310 -4.37 31.47 5.51
C ILE A 310 -5.22 31.44 4.24
N ARG A 311 -5.54 32.60 3.65
CA ARG A 311 -6.33 32.70 2.41
C ARG A 311 -5.63 31.97 1.26
N MET A 312 -4.33 32.22 1.08
CA MET A 312 -3.54 31.58 0.03
C MET A 312 -3.42 30.07 0.21
N PHE A 313 -3.14 29.61 1.43
CA PHE A 313 -3.07 28.18 1.72
C PHE A 313 -4.41 27.48 1.49
N THR A 314 -5.52 28.10 1.92
CA THR A 314 -6.87 27.55 1.73
C THR A 314 -7.23 27.45 0.25
N ALA A 315 -6.94 28.49 -0.54
CA ALA A 315 -7.16 28.48 -1.98
C ALA A 315 -6.34 27.38 -2.68
N GLN A 316 -5.08 27.21 -2.28
CA GLN A 316 -4.23 26.14 -2.81
C GLN A 316 -4.77 24.74 -2.46
N GLN A 317 -5.23 24.52 -1.23
CA GLN A 317 -5.81 23.24 -0.82
C GLN A 317 -7.13 22.93 -1.54
N LEU A 318 -7.96 23.95 -1.79
CA LEU A 318 -9.18 23.81 -2.60
C LEU A 318 -8.84 23.36 -4.02
N ASN A 319 -7.91 24.04 -4.71
CA ASN A 319 -7.49 23.66 -6.06
C ASN A 319 -6.94 22.22 -6.12
N LEU A 320 -6.07 21.85 -5.18
CA LEU A 320 -5.54 20.48 -5.11
C LEU A 320 -6.64 19.43 -4.89
N THR A 321 -7.69 19.79 -4.17
CA THR A 321 -8.84 18.92 -3.90
C THR A 321 -9.74 18.80 -5.12
N GLU A 322 -10.00 19.91 -5.83
CA GLU A 322 -10.70 19.90 -7.12
C GLU A 322 -9.98 19.02 -8.15
N ASP A 323 -8.65 19.15 -8.27
CA ASP A 323 -7.85 18.30 -9.17
C ASP A 323 -7.90 16.82 -8.80
N LYS A 324 -7.96 16.49 -7.50
CA LYS A 324 -8.15 15.11 -7.04
C LYS A 324 -9.54 14.60 -7.39
N LEU A 325 -10.57 15.41 -7.16
CA LEU A 325 -11.95 15.06 -7.48
C LEU A 325 -12.13 14.85 -8.99
N GLU A 326 -11.53 15.71 -9.80
CA GLU A 326 -11.58 15.61 -11.26
C GLU A 326 -10.88 14.35 -11.78
N ARG A 327 -9.72 13.98 -11.19
CA ARG A 327 -9.07 12.70 -11.48
C ARG A 327 -9.94 11.49 -11.12
N VAL A 328 -10.61 11.53 -9.96
CA VAL A 328 -11.53 10.46 -9.56
C VAL A 328 -12.73 10.40 -10.51
N ARG A 329 -13.31 11.55 -10.88
CA ARG A 329 -14.40 11.66 -11.84
C ARG A 329 -14.03 11.06 -13.20
N LEU A 330 -12.87 11.43 -13.75
CA LEU A 330 -12.36 10.90 -15.00
C LEU A 330 -12.08 9.40 -14.91
N ARG A 331 -11.50 8.92 -13.80
CA ARG A 331 -11.24 7.49 -13.58
C ARG A 331 -12.54 6.69 -13.56
N ILE A 332 -13.54 7.11 -12.78
CA ILE A 332 -14.85 6.45 -12.71
C ILE A 332 -15.49 6.42 -14.10
N SER A 333 -15.49 7.55 -14.82
CA SER A 333 -16.07 7.65 -16.16
C SER A 333 -15.40 6.68 -17.14
N ASN A 334 -14.06 6.64 -17.16
CA ASN A 334 -13.31 5.75 -18.04
C ASN A 334 -13.49 4.28 -17.67
N THR A 335 -13.33 3.91 -16.39
CA THR A 335 -13.55 2.52 -15.95
C THR A 335 -14.98 2.04 -16.21
N THR A 336 -15.97 2.92 -16.07
CA THR A 336 -17.37 2.59 -16.41
C THR A 336 -17.54 2.36 -17.91
N LYS A 337 -16.94 3.21 -18.75
CA LYS A 337 -16.95 3.02 -20.21
C LYS A 337 -16.29 1.70 -20.61
N ASP A 338 -15.10 1.41 -20.07
CA ASP A 338 -14.35 0.19 -20.35
C ASP A 338 -15.17 -1.04 -19.95
N PHE A 339 -15.75 -1.05 -18.73
CA PHE A 339 -16.60 -2.14 -18.26
C PHE A 339 -17.85 -2.37 -19.14
N LEU A 340 -18.53 -1.29 -19.53
CA LEU A 340 -19.69 -1.38 -20.43
C LEU A 340 -19.29 -1.87 -21.82
N GLN A 341 -18.12 -1.47 -22.31
CA GLN A 341 -17.59 -1.90 -23.60
C GLN A 341 -17.22 -3.38 -23.58
N GLU A 342 -16.52 -3.86 -22.55
CA GLU A 342 -16.24 -5.29 -22.36
C GLU A 342 -17.52 -6.13 -22.29
N GLY A 343 -18.52 -5.66 -21.54
CA GLY A 343 -19.83 -6.34 -21.47
C GLY A 343 -20.53 -6.39 -22.83
N ARG A 344 -20.43 -5.32 -23.63
CA ARG A 344 -20.98 -5.26 -24.98
C ARG A 344 -20.26 -6.21 -25.94
N ASP A 345 -18.94 -6.26 -25.89
CA ASP A 345 -18.11 -7.14 -26.73
C ASP A 345 -18.35 -8.61 -26.39
N LEU A 346 -18.52 -8.94 -25.11
CA LEU A 346 -18.91 -10.28 -24.66
C LEU A 346 -20.29 -10.67 -25.20
N LEU A 347 -21.28 -9.78 -25.07
CA LEU A 347 -22.63 -10.01 -25.61
C LEU A 347 -22.61 -10.19 -27.13
N GLU A 348 -21.81 -9.40 -27.85
CA GLU A 348 -21.67 -9.55 -29.31
C GLU A 348 -21.02 -10.89 -29.67
N THR A 349 -20.00 -11.31 -28.92
CA THR A 349 -19.34 -12.61 -29.12
C THR A 349 -20.28 -13.78 -28.83
N LEU A 350 -21.06 -13.71 -27.74
CA LEU A 350 -22.07 -14.71 -27.41
C LEU A 350 -23.19 -14.75 -28.45
N SER A 351 -23.66 -13.59 -28.91
CA SER A 351 -24.66 -13.47 -29.98
C SER A 351 -24.18 -14.09 -31.30
N ARG A 352 -22.96 -13.76 -31.74
CA ARG A 352 -22.33 -14.39 -32.92
C ARG A 352 -22.14 -15.89 -32.70
N GLY A 353 -21.74 -16.31 -31.50
CA GLY A 353 -21.59 -17.71 -31.14
C GLY A 353 -22.89 -18.51 -31.23
N LEU A 354 -24.00 -17.93 -30.76
CA LEU A 354 -25.35 -18.49 -30.85
C LEU A 354 -25.82 -18.64 -32.30
N LEU A 355 -25.40 -17.76 -33.20
CA LEU A 355 -25.78 -17.84 -34.62
C LEU A 355 -24.91 -18.84 -35.41
N VAL A 356 -23.61 -18.89 -35.12
CA VAL A 356 -22.64 -19.63 -35.94
C VAL A 356 -22.43 -21.06 -35.44
N LYS A 357 -22.31 -21.27 -34.12
CA LYS A 357 -21.97 -22.60 -33.58
C LYS A 357 -23.06 -23.65 -33.81
N PRO A 358 -24.37 -23.36 -33.62
CA PRO A 358 -25.41 -24.34 -33.90
C PRO A 358 -25.49 -24.68 -35.39
N LYS A 359 -25.28 -23.68 -36.27
CA LYS A 359 -25.26 -23.90 -37.72
C LYS A 359 -24.08 -24.78 -38.14
N ALA A 360 -22.87 -24.45 -37.68
CA ALA A 360 -21.69 -25.27 -37.94
C ALA A 360 -21.80 -26.68 -37.36
N PHE A 361 -22.41 -26.84 -36.18
CA PHE A 361 -22.70 -28.15 -35.59
C PHE A 361 -23.70 -28.94 -36.43
N LEU A 362 -24.81 -28.33 -36.84
CA LEU A 362 -25.81 -28.96 -37.71
C LEU A 362 -25.22 -29.36 -39.07
N ASP A 363 -24.39 -28.50 -39.66
CA ASP A 363 -23.73 -28.79 -40.94
C ASP A 363 -22.70 -29.93 -40.79
N SER A 364 -21.93 -29.96 -39.70
CA SER A 364 -21.04 -31.09 -39.38
C SER A 364 -21.81 -32.39 -39.18
N GLN A 365 -22.94 -32.38 -38.47
CA GLN A 365 -23.76 -33.57 -38.27
C GLN A 365 -24.39 -34.05 -39.59
N LYS A 366 -24.84 -33.13 -40.45
CA LYS A 366 -25.30 -33.47 -41.80
C LYS A 366 -24.22 -34.15 -42.64
N HIS A 367 -22.97 -33.66 -42.57
CA HIS A 367 -21.85 -34.31 -43.23
C HIS A 367 -21.60 -35.71 -42.68
N THR A 368 -21.57 -35.90 -41.36
CA THR A 368 -21.42 -37.23 -40.76
C THR A 368 -22.53 -38.19 -41.17
N VAL A 369 -23.78 -37.72 -41.22
CA VAL A 369 -24.91 -38.53 -41.69
C VAL A 369 -24.74 -38.89 -43.17
N SER A 370 -24.35 -37.94 -44.02
CA SER A 370 -24.11 -38.20 -45.44
C SER A 370 -22.96 -39.17 -45.68
N ASP A 371 -21.88 -39.08 -44.90
CA ASP A 371 -20.76 -40.01 -44.95
C ASP A 371 -21.18 -41.41 -44.49
N LEU A 372 -21.95 -41.52 -43.40
CA LEU A 372 -22.53 -42.79 -42.94
C LEU A 372 -23.48 -43.39 -43.98
N GLU A 373 -24.32 -42.58 -44.64
CA GLU A 373 -25.19 -43.03 -45.74
C GLU A 373 -24.35 -43.57 -46.90
N ARG A 374 -23.25 -42.89 -47.25
CA ARG A 374 -22.34 -43.32 -48.31
C ARG A 374 -21.63 -44.62 -47.94
N ASP A 375 -21.18 -44.75 -46.70
CA ASP A 375 -20.50 -45.94 -46.20
C ASP A 375 -21.46 -47.14 -46.10
N ILE A 376 -22.70 -46.93 -45.66
CA ILE A 376 -23.74 -47.96 -45.69
C ILE A 376 -24.03 -48.37 -47.13
N SER A 377 -24.18 -47.41 -48.07
CA SER A 377 -24.41 -47.71 -49.48
C SER A 377 -23.23 -48.45 -50.13
N ALA A 378 -22.00 -48.13 -49.76
CA ALA A 378 -20.81 -48.82 -50.23
C ALA A 378 -20.72 -50.24 -49.64
N CYS A 379 -20.88 -50.39 -48.33
CA CYS A 379 -20.82 -51.68 -47.64
C CYS A 379 -21.93 -52.64 -48.11
N THR A 380 -23.15 -52.13 -48.31
CA THR A 380 -24.26 -52.91 -48.88
C THR A 380 -23.95 -53.38 -50.30
N LYS A 381 -23.42 -52.50 -51.16
CA LYS A 381 -23.00 -52.85 -52.52
C LYS A 381 -21.87 -53.89 -52.52
N ASP A 382 -20.87 -53.73 -51.68
CA ASP A 382 -19.76 -54.69 -51.54
C ASP A 382 -20.26 -56.06 -51.03
N ARG A 383 -21.16 -56.08 -50.04
CA ARG A 383 -21.77 -57.33 -49.56
C ARG A 383 -22.61 -58.01 -50.64
N MET A 384 -23.33 -57.24 -51.47
CA MET A 384 -24.07 -57.80 -52.62
C MET A 384 -23.12 -58.41 -53.65
N HIS A 385 -22.05 -57.70 -54.04
CA HIS A 385 -21.07 -58.23 -54.98
C HIS A 385 -20.32 -59.46 -54.45
N GLN A 386 -19.99 -59.49 -53.15
CA GLN A 386 -19.41 -60.70 -52.53
C GLN A 386 -20.39 -61.87 -52.58
N ARG A 387 -21.69 -61.64 -52.36
CA ARG A 387 -22.72 -62.68 -52.42
C ARG A 387 -22.94 -63.17 -53.84
N GLU A 388 -22.96 -62.28 -54.83
CA GLU A 388 -23.02 -62.63 -56.26
C GLU A 388 -21.82 -63.48 -56.69
N ARG A 389 -20.59 -63.10 -56.29
CA ARG A 389 -19.39 -63.90 -56.56
C ARG A 389 -19.46 -65.28 -55.92
N TYR A 390 -19.87 -65.37 -54.65
CA TYR A 390 -20.03 -66.64 -53.97
C TYR A 390 -21.08 -67.55 -54.65
N LEU A 391 -22.21 -66.98 -55.07
CA LEU A 391 -23.24 -67.73 -55.81
C LEU A 391 -22.73 -68.20 -57.18
N SER A 392 -21.95 -67.37 -57.88
CA SER A 392 -21.32 -67.74 -59.15
C SER A 392 -20.29 -68.87 -58.99
N GLU A 393 -19.41 -68.78 -57.98
CA GLU A 393 -18.46 -69.84 -57.65
C GLU A 393 -19.16 -71.16 -57.28
N LEU A 394 -20.25 -71.07 -56.51
CA LEU A 394 -21.05 -72.24 -56.14
C LEU A 394 -21.71 -72.87 -57.38
N ALA A 395 -22.23 -72.05 -58.30
CA ALA A 395 -22.81 -72.53 -59.55
C ALA A 395 -21.77 -73.30 -60.39
N VAL A 396 -20.57 -72.75 -60.56
CA VAL A 396 -19.46 -73.43 -61.26
C VAL A 396 -19.07 -74.73 -60.53
N CYS A 397 -19.07 -74.75 -59.20
CA CYS A 397 -18.78 -75.95 -58.42
C CYS A 397 -19.84 -77.05 -58.61
N VAL A 398 -21.13 -76.67 -58.61
CA VAL A 398 -22.24 -77.59 -58.85
C VAL A 398 -22.18 -78.14 -60.27
N GLU A 399 -21.95 -77.28 -61.26
CA GLU A 399 -21.81 -77.69 -62.66
C GLU A 399 -20.63 -78.66 -62.84
N GLY A 400 -19.46 -78.34 -62.27
CA GLY A 400 -18.29 -79.21 -62.31
C GLY A 400 -18.46 -80.52 -61.53
N LYS A 401 -19.26 -80.56 -60.45
CA LYS A 401 -19.61 -81.81 -59.75
C LYS A 401 -20.61 -82.65 -60.54
N ALA A 402 -21.61 -82.01 -61.16
CA ALA A 402 -22.60 -82.68 -62.01
C ALA A 402 -21.95 -83.29 -63.26
N GLN A 403 -21.07 -82.55 -63.94
CA GLN A 403 -20.31 -83.05 -65.09
C GLN A 403 -19.41 -84.24 -64.71
N ARG A 404 -18.70 -84.16 -63.58
CA ARG A 404 -17.89 -85.30 -63.09
C ARG A 404 -18.73 -86.53 -62.76
N TYR A 405 -19.91 -86.34 -62.15
CA TYR A 405 -20.82 -87.44 -61.85
C TYR A 405 -21.38 -88.07 -63.14
N LEU A 406 -21.77 -87.26 -64.12
CA LEU A 406 -22.21 -87.73 -65.44
C LEU A 406 -21.11 -88.53 -66.15
N HIS A 407 -19.88 -88.00 -66.19
CA HIS A 407 -18.75 -88.68 -66.82
C HIS A 407 -18.42 -90.00 -66.11
N MET A 408 -18.53 -90.07 -64.78
CA MET A 408 -18.37 -91.31 -64.03
C MET A 408 -19.44 -92.35 -64.42
N LYS A 409 -20.71 -91.92 -64.52
CA LYS A 409 -21.81 -92.82 -64.93
C LYS A 409 -21.70 -93.27 -66.39
N GLU A 410 -21.25 -92.40 -67.28
CA GLU A 410 -20.98 -92.74 -68.67
C GLU A 410 -19.83 -93.76 -68.79
N HIS A 411 -18.79 -93.61 -67.97
CA HIS A 411 -17.70 -94.59 -67.90
C HIS A 411 -18.18 -95.95 -67.38
N GLU A 412 -18.95 -95.97 -66.28
CA GLU A 412 -19.58 -97.21 -65.75
C GLU A 412 -20.41 -97.91 -66.84
N LEU A 413 -21.23 -97.16 -67.58
CA LEU A 413 -22.08 -97.68 -68.65
C LEU A 413 -21.26 -98.28 -69.80
N ASN A 414 -20.17 -97.61 -70.20
CA ASN A 414 -19.28 -98.09 -71.25
C ASN A 414 -18.53 -99.36 -70.83
N THR A 415 -18.07 -99.46 -69.57
CA THR A 415 -17.51 -100.72 -69.05
C THR A 415 -18.53 -101.85 -69.06
N LEU A 416 -19.77 -101.59 -68.67
CA LEU A 416 -20.84 -102.59 -68.70
C LEU A 416 -21.15 -103.05 -70.14
N SER A 417 -21.22 -102.11 -71.08
CA SER A 417 -21.38 -102.40 -72.51
C SER A 417 -20.24 -103.27 -73.04
N HIS A 418 -19.00 -102.98 -72.66
CA HIS A 418 -17.83 -103.76 -73.07
C HIS A 418 -17.84 -105.19 -72.48
N CYS A 419 -18.26 -105.35 -71.22
CA CYS A 419 -18.44 -106.66 -70.61
C CYS A 419 -19.47 -107.50 -71.37
N VAL A 420 -20.63 -106.91 -71.69
CA VAL A 420 -21.70 -107.60 -72.45
C VAL A 420 -21.22 -108.00 -73.84
N GLU A 421 -20.54 -107.11 -74.57
CA GLU A 421 -19.98 -107.44 -75.89
C GLU A 421 -18.97 -108.60 -75.83
N THR A 422 -18.17 -108.65 -74.78
CA THR A 422 -17.16 -109.70 -74.60
C THR A 422 -17.81 -111.04 -74.27
N GLU A 423 -18.80 -111.06 -73.37
CA GLU A 423 -19.53 -112.25 -72.97
C GLU A 423 -20.34 -112.88 -74.13
N VAL A 424 -20.90 -112.03 -75.00
CA VAL A 424 -21.59 -112.46 -76.23
C VAL A 424 -20.59 -113.08 -77.21
N LYS A 425 -19.43 -112.46 -77.43
CA LYS A 425 -18.39 -112.99 -78.33
C LYS A 425 -17.86 -114.34 -77.86
N GLU A 426 -17.61 -114.51 -76.55
CA GLU A 426 -17.14 -115.79 -76.01
C GLU A 426 -18.18 -116.91 -76.13
N ASN A 427 -19.46 -116.62 -75.86
CA ASN A 427 -20.53 -117.62 -75.98
C ASN A 427 -20.74 -118.11 -77.42
N ILE A 428 -20.69 -117.21 -78.41
CA ILE A 428 -20.81 -117.59 -79.83
C ILE A 428 -19.67 -118.52 -80.23
N LYS A 429 -18.44 -118.19 -79.83
CA LYS A 429 -17.24 -118.99 -80.15
C LYS A 429 -17.30 -120.39 -79.52
N LEU A 430 -17.75 -120.49 -78.27
CA LEU A 430 -17.94 -121.78 -77.59
C LEU A 430 -19.03 -122.64 -78.24
N LYS A 431 -20.12 -122.02 -78.72
CA LYS A 431 -21.21 -122.72 -79.41
C LYS A 431 -20.78 -123.25 -80.78
N GLU A 432 -20.02 -122.49 -81.55
CA GLU A 432 -19.43 -122.94 -82.83
C GLU A 432 -18.57 -124.18 -82.65
N ILE A 433 -17.65 -124.18 -81.67
CA ILE A 433 -16.79 -125.34 -81.38
C ILE A 433 -17.61 -126.59 -81.03
N SER A 434 -18.70 -126.45 -80.28
CA SER A 434 -19.58 -127.58 -79.94
C SER A 434 -20.33 -128.14 -81.16
N PHE A 435 -20.75 -127.25 -82.08
CA PHE A 435 -21.48 -127.60 -83.29
C PHE A 435 -20.59 -128.41 -84.25
N THR A 436 -19.34 -127.98 -84.46
CA THR A 436 -18.38 -128.72 -85.29
C THR A 436 -18.11 -130.12 -84.72
N LYS A 437 -18.02 -130.25 -83.39
CA LYS A 437 -17.77 -131.52 -82.71
C LYS A 437 -18.95 -132.50 -82.85
N GLN A 438 -20.19 -132.02 -82.81
CA GLN A 438 -21.39 -132.85 -83.04
C GLN A 438 -21.54 -133.26 -84.52
N SER A 439 -21.25 -132.36 -85.46
CA SER A 439 -21.30 -132.66 -86.90
C SER A 439 -20.34 -133.79 -87.29
N ASN A 440 -19.09 -133.73 -86.81
CA ASN A 440 -18.09 -134.78 -87.08
C ASN A 440 -18.47 -136.13 -86.44
N LYS A 441 -19.12 -136.13 -85.26
CA LYS A 441 -19.65 -137.36 -84.64
C LYS A 441 -20.73 -138.01 -85.50
N LEU A 442 -21.61 -137.21 -86.11
CA LEU A 442 -22.67 -137.71 -86.97
C LEU A 442 -22.09 -138.37 -88.22
N ALA A 443 -21.14 -137.73 -88.90
CA ALA A 443 -20.47 -138.29 -90.09
C ALA A 443 -19.85 -139.67 -89.82
N PHE A 444 -19.18 -139.83 -88.67
CA PHE A 444 -18.53 -141.09 -88.30
C PHE A 444 -19.52 -142.20 -87.92
N ALA A 445 -20.62 -141.85 -87.24
CA ALA A 445 -21.66 -142.80 -86.86
C ALA A 445 -22.41 -143.34 -88.09
N THR A 446 -22.66 -142.49 -89.10
CA THR A 446 -23.35 -142.87 -90.33
C THR A 446 -22.52 -143.84 -91.17
N ALA A 447 -21.22 -143.59 -91.33
CA ALA A 447 -20.32 -144.47 -92.07
C ALA A 447 -20.23 -145.88 -91.44
N ARG A 448 -20.15 -145.94 -90.10
CA ARG A 448 -20.08 -147.22 -89.36
C ARG A 448 -21.37 -148.02 -89.44
N LYS A 449 -22.53 -147.36 -89.44
CA LYS A 449 -23.83 -148.04 -89.57
C LYS A 449 -24.01 -148.67 -90.95
N LEU A 450 -23.64 -147.94 -92.01
CA LEU A 450 -23.72 -148.42 -93.40
C LEU A 450 -22.90 -149.70 -93.62
N GLN A 451 -21.69 -149.75 -93.05
CA GLN A 451 -20.80 -150.91 -93.16
C GLN A 451 -21.33 -152.15 -92.42
N THR A 452 -22.09 -151.94 -91.34
CA THR A 452 -22.65 -153.04 -90.53
C THR A 452 -23.84 -153.69 -91.24
N ASP A 453 -24.68 -152.89 -91.89
CA ASP A 453 -25.87 -153.39 -92.61
C ASP A 453 -25.47 -154.15 -93.89
N GLU A 454 -24.39 -153.74 -94.56
CA GLU A 454 -23.85 -154.45 -95.72
C GLU A 454 -23.35 -155.87 -95.37
N HIS A 455 -22.72 -156.04 -94.20
CA HIS A 455 -22.29 -157.34 -93.71
C HIS A 455 -23.47 -158.25 -93.34
N ARG A 456 -24.56 -157.66 -92.82
CA ARG A 456 -25.78 -158.38 -92.43
C ARG A 456 -26.52 -158.95 -93.64
N LEU A 457 -26.53 -158.23 -94.75
CA LEU A 457 -27.13 -158.66 -96.02
C LEU A 457 -26.45 -159.92 -96.60
N LYS A 458 -25.12 -159.99 -96.54
CA LYS A 458 -24.35 -161.18 -97.00
C LYS A 458 -24.63 -162.45 -96.21
N LEU A 459 -24.90 -162.33 -94.91
CA LEU A 459 -25.21 -163.47 -94.04
C LEU A 459 -26.61 -164.06 -94.31
N ILE A 460 -27.59 -163.22 -94.64
CA ILE A 460 -28.96 -163.66 -94.94
C ILE A 460 -29.01 -164.45 -96.25
N GLU A 461 -28.22 -164.06 -97.25
CA GLU A 461 -28.12 -164.76 -98.54
C GLU A 461 -27.57 -166.19 -98.40
N ALA A 462 -26.63 -166.41 -97.48
CA ALA A 462 -26.08 -167.73 -97.18
C ALA A 462 -27.09 -168.64 -96.46
N SER A 463 -27.93 -168.08 -95.58
CA SER A 463 -28.91 -168.84 -94.79
C SER A 463 -30.08 -169.40 -95.61
N ILE A 464 -30.46 -168.73 -96.72
CA ILE A 464 -31.59 -169.15 -97.56
C ILE A 464 -31.24 -170.40 -98.40
N LYS A 465 -29.96 -170.60 -98.74
CA LYS A 465 -29.51 -171.78 -99.52
C LYS A 465 -29.46 -173.08 -98.72
N ALA A 466 -29.42 -173.03 -97.38
CA ALA A 466 -29.19 -174.21 -96.54
C ALA A 466 -30.46 -175.01 -96.18
N ASN A 467 -31.65 -174.42 -96.22
CA ASN A 467 -32.88 -174.98 -95.61
C ASN A 467 -33.96 -175.45 -96.61
N ASN A 468 -33.58 -176.14 -97.69
CA ASN A 468 -34.53 -176.72 -98.68
C ASN A 468 -34.79 -178.24 -98.43
N PRO A 469 -36.03 -178.68 -98.10
CA PRO A 469 -36.33 -180.09 -97.80
C PRO A 469 -37.20 -180.84 -98.83
N GLU A 470 -36.90 -180.80 -100.14
CA GLU A 470 -37.15 -181.98 -101.00
C GLU A 470 -36.06 -183.07 -100.79
N LYS A 471 -34.91 -182.71 -100.23
CA LYS A 471 -33.75 -183.60 -100.07
C LYS A 471 -33.89 -184.65 -98.96
N LEU A 472 -34.86 -184.53 -98.05
CA LEU A 472 -35.01 -185.44 -96.92
C LEU A 472 -35.60 -186.82 -97.28
N LEU A 473 -36.34 -186.93 -98.39
CA LEU A 473 -36.99 -188.19 -98.81
C LEU A 473 -36.05 -189.19 -99.51
N LEU A 474 -34.85 -188.78 -99.93
CA LEU A 474 -33.84 -189.67 -100.55
C LEU A 474 -33.06 -190.54 -99.55
N ARG A 475 -33.19 -190.30 -98.23
CA ARG A 475 -32.37 -190.93 -97.18
C ARG A 475 -33.02 -192.12 -96.43
N GLY A 476 -34.18 -192.61 -96.89
CA GLY A 476 -34.78 -193.85 -96.34
C GLY A 476 -35.74 -193.67 -95.16
N TYR A 477 -36.18 -192.44 -94.87
CA TYR A 477 -37.21 -192.16 -93.86
C TYR A 477 -38.61 -192.39 -94.43
N THR A 478 -39.44 -193.15 -93.71
CA THR A 478 -40.86 -193.35 -94.05
C THR A 478 -41.74 -192.28 -93.39
N LEU A 479 -42.82 -191.86 -94.06
CA LEU A 479 -43.79 -190.91 -93.50
C LEU A 479 -45.03 -191.65 -93.02
N THR A 480 -45.36 -191.52 -91.73
CA THR A 480 -46.51 -192.20 -91.11
C THR A 480 -47.65 -191.21 -90.90
N LEU A 481 -48.82 -191.47 -91.50
CA LEU A 481 -50.00 -190.59 -91.49
C LEU A 481 -51.26 -191.30 -90.97
N VAL A 482 -52.12 -190.56 -90.29
CA VAL A 482 -53.51 -190.96 -89.97
C VAL A 482 -54.44 -189.84 -90.40
N ASN A 483 -55.48 -190.15 -91.18
CA ASN A 483 -56.43 -189.19 -91.78
C ASN A 483 -55.77 -188.01 -92.52
N GLY A 484 -54.65 -188.25 -93.20
CA GLY A 484 -53.94 -187.22 -93.97
C GLY A 484 -53.07 -186.26 -93.14
N ARG A 485 -52.83 -186.52 -91.84
CA ARG A 485 -51.92 -185.72 -90.99
C ARG A 485 -50.72 -186.54 -90.49
N ILE A 486 -49.55 -185.90 -90.47
CA ILE A 486 -48.24 -186.49 -90.13
C ILE A 486 -48.11 -186.63 -88.60
N ILE A 487 -47.93 -187.86 -88.13
CA ILE A 487 -47.86 -188.19 -86.71
C ILE A 487 -46.44 -188.00 -86.20
N LYS A 488 -46.29 -187.27 -85.11
CA LYS A 488 -44.99 -187.02 -84.46
C LYS A 488 -44.89 -187.55 -83.04
N SER A 489 -46.01 -188.05 -82.49
CA SER A 489 -46.10 -188.44 -81.10
C SER A 489 -47.17 -189.52 -80.93
N ILE A 490 -46.90 -190.46 -80.02
CA ILE A 490 -47.73 -191.64 -79.77
C ILE A 490 -49.13 -191.29 -79.24
N ALA A 491 -49.31 -190.06 -78.70
CA ALA A 491 -50.58 -189.56 -78.19
C ALA A 491 -51.62 -189.24 -79.29
N GLN A 492 -51.21 -189.19 -80.57
CA GLN A 492 -52.06 -188.76 -81.69
C GLN A 492 -52.80 -189.90 -82.38
N VAL A 493 -52.82 -191.09 -81.78
CA VAL A 493 -53.37 -192.31 -82.38
C VAL A 493 -54.16 -193.12 -81.35
N GLN A 494 -55.28 -193.76 -81.73
CA GLN A 494 -56.13 -194.58 -80.85
C GLN A 494 -56.11 -196.07 -81.25
N ASP A 495 -56.49 -196.95 -80.31
CA ASP A 495 -56.48 -198.41 -80.52
C ASP A 495 -57.65 -198.80 -81.43
N GLY A 496 -57.35 -199.48 -82.53
CA GLY A 496 -58.28 -199.73 -83.64
C GLY A 496 -58.10 -198.82 -84.86
N ASP A 497 -57.24 -197.79 -84.80
CA ASP A 497 -57.00 -196.90 -85.95
C ASP A 497 -56.18 -197.56 -87.07
N VAL A 498 -56.55 -197.26 -88.32
CA VAL A 498 -55.82 -197.66 -89.54
C VAL A 498 -54.77 -196.60 -89.89
N VAL A 499 -53.49 -196.99 -89.85
CA VAL A 499 -52.34 -196.12 -90.08
C VAL A 499 -51.79 -196.35 -91.49
N GLU A 500 -51.52 -195.26 -92.23
CA GLU A 500 -50.95 -195.27 -93.57
C GLU A 500 -49.46 -194.88 -93.51
N THR A 501 -48.58 -195.80 -93.88
CA THR A 501 -47.14 -195.54 -93.97
C THR A 501 -46.74 -195.40 -95.43
N ARG A 502 -46.30 -194.20 -95.81
CA ARG A 502 -45.95 -193.83 -97.19
C ARG A 502 -44.45 -193.88 -97.38
N MET A 503 -44.04 -194.73 -98.33
CA MET A 503 -42.66 -194.90 -98.76
C MET A 503 -42.47 -194.30 -100.16
N LYS A 504 -41.25 -194.37 -100.69
CA LYS A 504 -40.89 -193.86 -102.02
C LYS A 504 -41.72 -194.48 -103.16
N ASP A 505 -42.09 -195.74 -103.01
CA ASP A 505 -42.55 -196.64 -104.08
C ASP A 505 -43.89 -197.31 -103.77
N GLY A 506 -44.42 -197.14 -102.55
CA GLY A 506 -45.70 -197.72 -102.20
C GLY A 506 -46.15 -197.38 -100.79
N THR A 507 -47.37 -197.81 -100.49
CA THR A 507 -48.09 -197.51 -99.26
C THR A 507 -48.53 -198.78 -98.56
N ILE A 508 -48.31 -198.82 -97.25
CA ILE A 508 -48.70 -199.94 -96.39
C ILE A 508 -49.72 -199.45 -95.37
N HIS A 509 -50.80 -200.22 -95.19
CA HIS A 509 -51.85 -199.97 -94.21
C HIS A 509 -51.75 -200.98 -93.06
N SER A 510 -51.80 -200.51 -91.82
CA SER A 510 -51.63 -201.35 -90.61
C SER A 510 -52.55 -200.86 -89.48
N ILE A 511 -52.99 -201.77 -88.60
CA ILE A 511 -53.96 -201.48 -87.53
C ILE A 511 -53.26 -201.62 -86.17
N ILE A 512 -53.46 -200.65 -85.27
CA ILE A 512 -52.80 -200.59 -83.95
C ILE A 512 -53.53 -201.50 -82.94
N VAL A 513 -52.78 -202.38 -82.26
CA VAL A 513 -53.30 -203.41 -81.34
C VAL A 513 -53.03 -203.10 -79.85
N ASN A 514 -51.96 -202.37 -79.50
CA ASN A 514 -51.66 -201.94 -78.11
C ASN A 514 -50.65 -200.76 -78.10
N LYS A 515 -50.58 -199.98 -77.00
CA LYS A 515 -49.62 -198.88 -76.79
C LYS A 515 -48.90 -198.98 -75.45
N GLU A 516 -47.58 -198.89 -75.49
CA GLU A 516 -46.71 -198.72 -74.31
C GLU A 516 -45.86 -197.45 -74.48
N ALA A 517 -45.72 -196.67 -73.40
CA ALA A 517 -44.98 -195.42 -73.39
C ALA A 517 -43.74 -195.54 -72.48
N ASN A 518 -42.59 -195.06 -72.96
CA ASN A 518 -41.34 -195.02 -72.20
C ASN A 518 -40.92 -193.58 -71.89
N ASP A 519 -40.38 -193.39 -70.68
CA ASP A 519 -39.84 -192.12 -70.18
C ASP A 519 -38.39 -191.87 -70.64
N THR A 520 -38.09 -190.58 -70.85
CA THR A 520 -36.85 -189.90 -71.29
C THR A 520 -36.47 -189.87 -72.78
N LEU A 521 -36.41 -188.63 -73.32
CA LEU A 521 -35.39 -188.09 -74.23
C LEU A 521 -35.40 -186.55 -74.25
#